data_AF-A0A6B3Q905-F1
#
_entry.id   AF-A0A6B3Q905-F1
#
_cell.length_a   1.000
_cell.length_b   1.000
_cell.length_c   1.000
_cell.angle_alpha   90.00
_cell.angle_beta   90.00
_cell.angle_gamma   90.00
#
_symmetry.space_group_name_H-M   'P 1'
#
loop_
_entity.id
_entity.type
_entity.pdbx_description
1 polymer ?
#
loop_
_entity_poly.entity_id
_entity_poly.type
_entity_poly.pdbx_seq_one_letter_code
_entity_poly.pdbx_strand_id
1 'polypeptide(L)'
;HWDWRAQVDSFINMYRIRRDTMLASLAETMPEGTTWSHPSGGFFVWLTMPGAIDSAAMLPRAVTKLVAYTPGTAFYADGRGQRNIRLSFCYPTPERIKVGVERLAGVMREELDIAETFGLADERRHSRDLGPGPNLA
;
A
#
# COMPACT_ATOMS: atom_id res chain seq x y z
N HIS A 1 3.93 39.24 -17.58
CA HIS A 1 4.64 38.95 -16.31
C HIS A 1 3.99 37.70 -15.74
N TRP A 2 4.74 36.59 -15.56
CA TRP A 2 4.17 35.32 -15.11
C TRP A 2 4.25 35.22 -13.58
N ASP A 3 3.09 35.06 -12.94
CA ASP A 3 3.00 34.84 -11.51
C ASP A 3 3.14 33.35 -11.18
N TRP A 4 4.39 32.88 -11.20
CA TRP A 4 4.72 31.51 -10.87
C TRP A 4 4.43 31.18 -9.40
N ARG A 5 4.37 32.17 -8.50
CA ARG A 5 4.07 31.94 -7.08
C ARG A 5 2.59 31.58 -6.90
N ALA A 6 1.69 32.34 -7.51
CA ALA A 6 0.27 32.00 -7.52
C ALA A 6 0.02 30.61 -8.13
N GLN A 7 0.78 30.23 -9.17
CA GLN A 7 0.69 28.90 -9.76
C GLN A 7 1.14 27.79 -8.78
N VAL A 8 2.22 28.01 -8.03
CA VAL A 8 2.69 27.08 -7.00
C VAL A 8 1.65 26.92 -5.90
N ASP A 9 1.04 28.01 -5.42
CA ASP A 9 -0.01 27.97 -4.40
C ASP A 9 -1.23 27.18 -4.86
N SER A 10 -1.64 27.34 -6.13
CA SER A 10 -2.70 26.55 -6.75
C SER A 10 -2.38 25.04 -6.72
N PHE A 11 -1.15 24.65 -7.06
CA PHE A 11 -0.74 23.25 -7.01
C PHE A 11 -0.65 22.70 -5.59
N ILE A 12 -0.16 23.48 -4.63
CA ILE A 12 -0.13 23.09 -3.21
C ILE A 12 -1.55 22.78 -2.72
N ASN A 13 -2.52 23.65 -3.04
CA ASN A 13 -3.91 23.43 -2.66
C ASN A 13 -4.49 22.17 -3.32
N MET A 14 -4.24 21.99 -4.63
CA MET A 14 -4.67 20.80 -5.37
C MET A 14 -4.11 19.50 -4.75
N TYR A 15 -2.80 19.45 -4.44
CA TYR A 15 -2.19 18.26 -3.84
C TYR A 15 -2.68 18.02 -2.41
N ARG A 16 -2.95 19.08 -1.64
CA ARG A 16 -3.54 18.97 -0.30
C ARG A 16 -4.90 18.29 -0.35
N ILE A 17 -5.80 18.76 -1.23
CA ILE A 17 -7.14 18.17 -1.40
C ILE A 17 -7.03 16.67 -1.77
N ARG A 18 -6.12 16.32 -2.68
CA ARG A 18 -5.91 14.93 -3.11
C ARG A 18 -5.35 14.05 -1.98
N ARG A 19 -4.37 14.55 -1.23
CA ARG A 19 -3.82 13.88 -0.05
C ARG A 19 -4.92 13.63 0.98
N ASP A 20 -5.67 14.67 1.34
CA ASP A 20 -6.70 14.60 2.38
C ASP A 20 -7.80 13.63 1.97
N THR A 21 -8.18 13.64 0.69
CA THR A 21 -9.11 12.64 0.12
C THR A 21 -8.56 11.22 0.25
N MET A 22 -7.29 10.99 -0.09
CA MET A 22 -6.67 9.67 0.05
C MET A 22 -6.67 9.21 1.51
N LEU A 23 -6.26 10.06 2.44
CA LEU A 23 -6.21 9.73 3.87
C LEU A 23 -7.60 9.42 4.44
N ALA A 24 -8.62 10.21 4.08
CA ALA A 24 -9.99 9.96 4.49
C ALA A 24 -10.51 8.63 3.93
N SER A 25 -10.33 8.37 2.64
CA SER A 25 -10.75 7.11 2.03
C SER A 25 -10.03 5.90 2.60
N LEU A 26 -8.74 6.02 2.92
CA LEU A 26 -8.00 4.94 3.58
C LEU A 26 -8.59 4.64 4.97
N ALA A 27 -8.90 5.68 5.74
CA ALA A 27 -9.52 5.53 7.07
C ALA A 27 -10.90 4.86 7.02
N GLU A 28 -11.68 5.15 5.99
CA GLU A 28 -13.05 4.64 5.83
C GLU A 28 -13.10 3.19 5.32
N THR A 29 -12.15 2.77 4.49
CA THR A 29 -12.30 1.56 3.67
C THR A 29 -11.27 0.46 3.94
N MET A 30 -10.10 0.79 4.50
CA MET A 30 -9.03 -0.17 4.63
C MET A 30 -9.35 -1.24 5.68
N PRO A 31 -8.95 -2.51 5.44
CA PRO A 31 -9.11 -3.58 6.42
C PRO A 31 -8.41 -3.26 7.74
N GLU A 32 -8.92 -3.82 8.84
CA GLU A 32 -8.32 -3.68 10.17
C GLU A 32 -6.85 -4.11 10.18
N GLY A 33 -6.04 -3.41 10.96
CA GLY A 33 -4.59 -3.63 11.05
C GLY A 33 -3.78 -3.05 9.89
N THR A 34 -4.43 -2.44 8.89
CA THR A 34 -3.76 -1.60 7.90
C THR A 34 -3.34 -0.28 8.55
N THR A 35 -2.11 0.15 8.29
CA THR A 35 -1.61 1.45 8.77
C THR A 35 -0.99 2.25 7.63
N TRP A 36 -0.91 3.56 7.76
CA TRP A 36 -0.27 4.42 6.76
C TRP A 36 0.35 5.68 7.36
N SER A 37 1.26 6.28 6.62
CA SER A 37 1.85 7.58 6.95
C SER A 37 0.84 8.73 6.76
N HIS A 38 0.93 9.78 7.58
CA HIS A 38 0.20 11.04 7.41
C HIS A 38 1.14 12.17 6.94
N PRO A 39 1.42 12.29 5.62
CA PRO A 39 2.41 13.24 5.13
C PRO A 39 1.94 14.69 5.23
N SER A 40 2.79 15.60 5.71
CA SER A 40 2.51 17.05 5.70
C SER A 40 2.69 17.68 4.30
N GLY A 41 3.40 16.99 3.39
CA GLY A 41 3.65 17.40 2.01
C GLY A 41 4.25 16.26 1.17
N GLY A 42 4.56 16.56 -0.09
CA GLY A 42 5.03 15.57 -1.07
C GLY A 42 3.89 14.97 -1.89
N PHE A 43 4.06 13.74 -2.36
CA PHE A 43 3.18 13.10 -3.36
C PHE A 43 2.69 11.71 -2.99
N PHE A 44 3.17 11.16 -1.88
CA PHE A 44 3.00 9.74 -1.57
C PHE A 44 2.47 9.51 -0.16
N VAL A 45 1.62 8.50 -0.04
CA VAL A 45 1.28 7.84 1.23
C VAL A 45 1.97 6.48 1.25
N TRP A 46 2.64 6.18 2.35
CA TRP A 46 3.24 4.88 2.61
C TRP A 46 2.28 4.03 3.45
N LEU A 47 1.80 2.93 2.88
CA LEU A 47 0.86 2.01 3.51
C LEU A 47 1.57 0.73 3.94
N THR A 48 1.19 0.19 5.09
CA THR A 48 1.60 -1.13 5.59
C THR A 48 0.36 -2.00 5.74
N MET A 49 0.31 -3.09 4.97
CA MET A 49 -0.80 -4.04 4.96
C MET A 49 -0.80 -4.94 6.20
N PRO A 50 -1.95 -5.43 6.66
CA PRO A 50 -2.07 -6.38 7.76
C PRO A 50 -1.63 -7.79 7.33
N GLY A 51 -1.50 -8.70 8.31
CA GLY A 51 -1.28 -10.12 8.06
C GLY A 51 -0.01 -10.45 7.26
N ALA A 52 -0.07 -11.59 6.56
CA ALA A 52 1.03 -12.13 5.77
C ALA A 52 0.89 -11.84 4.26
N ILE A 53 0.05 -10.90 3.83
CA ILE A 53 -0.13 -10.63 2.39
C ILE A 53 1.09 -9.92 1.80
N ASP A 54 1.42 -10.25 0.55
CA ASP A 54 2.60 -9.75 -0.16
C ASP A 54 2.19 -8.77 -1.26
N SER A 55 2.73 -7.55 -1.20
CA SER A 55 2.39 -6.44 -2.10
C SER A 55 2.82 -6.68 -3.54
N ALA A 56 3.93 -7.38 -3.78
CA ALA A 56 4.36 -7.68 -5.13
C ALA A 56 3.49 -8.79 -5.74
N ALA A 57 3.18 -9.82 -4.96
CA ALA A 57 2.33 -10.93 -5.39
C ALA A 57 0.85 -10.50 -5.59
N MET A 58 0.37 -9.51 -4.83
CA MET A 58 -0.98 -8.95 -4.94
C MET A 58 -1.17 -8.05 -6.16
N LEU A 59 -0.10 -7.39 -6.64
CA LEU A 59 -0.19 -6.36 -7.68
C LEU A 59 -0.90 -6.82 -8.97
N PRO A 60 -0.66 -8.03 -9.53
CA PRO A 60 -1.39 -8.48 -10.72
C PRO A 60 -2.91 -8.50 -10.52
N ARG A 61 -3.39 -8.93 -9.34
CA ARG A 61 -4.82 -8.96 -9.00
C ARG A 61 -5.38 -7.56 -8.73
N ALA A 62 -4.58 -6.68 -8.15
CA ALA A 62 -4.95 -5.27 -8.04
C ALA A 62 -5.18 -4.64 -9.44
N VAL A 63 -4.29 -4.93 -10.40
CA VAL A 63 -4.40 -4.44 -11.77
C VAL A 63 -5.65 -4.98 -12.48
N THR A 64 -6.03 -6.24 -12.29
CA THR A 64 -7.28 -6.77 -12.86
C THR A 64 -8.52 -6.08 -12.29
N LYS A 65 -8.45 -5.59 -11.05
CA LYS A 65 -9.48 -4.75 -10.42
C LYS A 65 -9.34 -3.26 -10.73
N LEU A 66 -8.51 -2.89 -11.71
CA LEU A 66 -8.30 -1.51 -12.19
C LEU A 66 -7.76 -0.56 -11.11
N VAL A 67 -6.83 -1.06 -10.27
CA VAL A 67 -6.01 -0.24 -9.35
C VAL A 67 -4.54 -0.68 -9.42
N ALA A 68 -3.63 0.28 -9.42
CA ALA A 68 -2.19 0.02 -9.46
C ALA A 68 -1.47 0.83 -8.38
N TYR A 69 -0.37 0.26 -7.87
CA TYR A 69 0.48 0.87 -6.86
C TYR A 69 1.93 0.42 -7.06
N THR A 70 2.88 1.01 -6.33
CA THR A 70 4.27 0.51 -6.31
C THR A 70 4.47 -0.40 -5.09
N PRO A 71 4.85 -1.68 -5.27
CA PRO A 71 5.20 -2.56 -4.16
C PRO A 71 6.36 -1.99 -3.34
N GLY A 72 6.33 -2.19 -2.03
CA GLY A 72 7.31 -1.68 -1.10
C GLY A 72 8.69 -2.31 -1.28
N THR A 73 8.75 -3.54 -1.79
CA THR A 73 9.99 -4.28 -2.08
C THR A 73 10.94 -3.52 -3.00
N ALA A 74 10.44 -2.61 -3.85
CA ALA A 74 11.28 -1.76 -4.68
C ALA A 74 12.11 -0.71 -3.90
N PHE A 75 11.83 -0.53 -2.60
CA PHE A 75 12.46 0.48 -1.73
C PHE A 75 13.34 -0.11 -0.62
N TYR A 76 13.54 -1.44 -0.59
CA TYR A 76 14.41 -2.12 0.37
C TYR A 76 15.45 -2.96 -0.36
N ALA A 77 16.71 -2.85 0.05
CA ALA A 77 17.82 -3.63 -0.51
C ALA A 77 17.98 -5.02 0.13
N ASP A 78 17.26 -5.30 1.22
CA ASP A 78 17.49 -6.45 2.09
C ASP A 78 16.29 -7.42 2.16
N GLY A 79 15.42 -7.38 1.15
CA GLY A 79 14.25 -8.27 1.05
C GLY A 79 13.08 -7.89 1.97
N ARG A 80 13.15 -6.77 2.70
CA ARG A 80 12.02 -6.19 3.41
C ARG A 80 11.03 -5.50 2.45
N GLY A 81 9.96 -4.94 3.00
CA GLY A 81 8.97 -4.16 2.23
C GLY A 81 7.84 -4.96 1.60
N GLN A 82 7.79 -6.27 1.81
CA GLN A 82 6.75 -7.17 1.29
C GLN A 82 5.34 -6.70 1.65
N ARG A 83 5.16 -6.19 2.86
CA ARG A 83 3.86 -5.68 3.35
C ARG A 83 3.61 -4.21 3.02
N ASN A 84 4.53 -3.53 2.36
CA ASN A 84 4.45 -2.10 2.15
C ASN A 84 3.98 -1.75 0.74
N ILE A 85 3.27 -0.63 0.62
CA ILE A 85 2.77 -0.10 -0.63
C ILE A 85 3.03 1.41 -0.67
N ARG A 86 3.52 1.92 -1.80
CA ARG A 86 3.55 3.36 -2.07
C ARG A 86 2.36 3.77 -2.93
N LEU A 87 1.49 4.60 -2.36
CA LEU A 87 0.34 5.19 -3.04
C LEU A 87 0.66 6.61 -3.47
N SER A 88 0.35 6.96 -4.73
CA SER A 88 0.56 8.32 -5.26
C SER A 88 -0.76 9.07 -5.36
N PHE A 89 -0.78 10.31 -4.87
CA PHE A 89 -1.91 11.23 -5.02
C PHE A 89 -1.61 12.39 -5.98
N CYS A 90 -0.48 12.36 -6.70
CA CYS A 90 -0.06 13.50 -7.54
C CYS A 90 -0.82 13.65 -8.86
N TYR A 91 -1.44 12.60 -9.38
CA TYR A 91 -2.12 12.61 -10.68
C TYR A 91 -3.65 12.43 -10.62
N PRO A 92 -4.20 11.43 -9.90
CA PRO A 92 -5.63 11.16 -9.94
C PRO A 92 -6.46 12.29 -9.31
N THR A 93 -7.69 12.47 -9.79
CA THR A 93 -8.67 13.36 -9.15
C THR A 93 -9.12 12.77 -7.81
N PRO A 94 -9.67 13.59 -6.89
CA PRO A 94 -10.24 13.09 -5.63
C PRO A 94 -11.24 11.93 -5.81
N GLU A 95 -12.10 11.99 -6.84
CA GLU A 95 -13.09 10.96 -7.13
C GLU A 95 -12.42 9.64 -7.55
N ARG A 96 -11.38 9.74 -8.39
CA ARG A 96 -10.58 8.57 -8.79
C ARG A 96 -9.77 8.00 -7.64
N ILE A 97 -9.32 8.84 -6.70
CA ILE A 97 -8.66 8.38 -5.47
C ILE A 97 -9.61 7.53 -4.65
N LYS A 98 -10.84 8.02 -4.39
CA LYS A 98 -11.87 7.27 -3.64
C LYS A 98 -12.11 5.89 -4.26
N VAL A 99 -12.36 5.85 -5.57
CA VAL A 99 -12.60 4.60 -6.31
C VAL A 99 -11.38 3.67 -6.29
N GLY A 100 -10.17 4.21 -6.45
CA GLY A 100 -8.94 3.43 -6.40
C GLY A 100 -8.68 2.82 -5.02
N VAL A 101 -8.93 3.59 -3.96
CA VAL A 101 -8.78 3.14 -2.58
C VAL A 101 -9.81 2.04 -2.25
N GLU A 102 -11.08 2.19 -2.65
CA GLU A 102 -12.11 1.16 -2.50
C GLU A 102 -11.73 -0.16 -3.18
N ARG A 103 -11.24 -0.07 -4.43
CA ARG A 103 -10.75 -1.24 -5.19
C ARG A 103 -9.58 -1.92 -4.50
N LEU A 104 -8.62 -1.13 -4.00
CA LEU A 104 -7.47 -1.66 -3.28
C LEU A 104 -7.90 -2.37 -1.99
N ALA A 105 -8.79 -1.78 -1.22
CA ALA A 105 -9.35 -2.39 -0.02
C ALA A 105 -10.10 -3.70 -0.34
N GLY A 106 -10.83 -3.74 -1.46
CA GLY A 106 -11.47 -4.97 -1.96
C GLY A 106 -10.46 -6.08 -2.23
N VAL A 107 -9.40 -5.78 -2.98
CA VAL A 107 -8.32 -6.75 -3.26
C VAL A 107 -7.66 -7.23 -1.97
N MET A 108 -7.36 -6.31 -1.04
CA MET A 108 -6.74 -6.69 0.24
C MET A 108 -7.65 -7.60 1.07
N ARG A 109 -8.97 -7.38 1.09
CA ARG A 109 -9.91 -8.29 1.76
C ARG A 109 -9.92 -9.68 1.11
N GLU A 110 -9.96 -9.75 -0.22
CA GLU A 110 -9.88 -11.01 -0.96
C GLU A 110 -8.57 -11.78 -0.61
N GLU A 111 -7.44 -11.08 -0.53
CA GLU A 111 -6.15 -11.70 -0.16
C GLU A 111 -6.11 -12.21 1.29
N LEU A 112 -6.67 -11.44 2.22
CA LEU A 112 -6.70 -11.81 3.63
C LEU A 112 -7.60 -13.03 3.86
N ASP A 113 -8.75 -13.07 3.19
CA ASP A 113 -9.69 -14.21 3.24
C ASP A 113 -9.05 -15.50 2.71
N ILE A 114 -8.31 -15.41 1.58
CA ILE A 114 -7.52 -16.54 1.07
C ILE A 114 -6.46 -16.96 2.08
N ALA A 115 -5.70 -16.02 2.63
CA ALA A 115 -4.63 -16.34 3.57
C ALA A 115 -5.14 -16.99 4.86
N GLU A 116 -6.32 -16.58 5.34
CA GLU A 116 -7.01 -17.17 6.48
C GLU A 116 -7.53 -18.58 6.16
N THR A 117 -8.24 -18.73 5.04
CA THR A 117 -8.82 -20.02 4.60
C THR A 117 -7.77 -21.13 4.48
N PHE A 118 -6.57 -20.78 4.00
CA PHE A 118 -5.48 -21.73 3.80
C PHE A 118 -4.44 -21.75 4.94
N GLY A 119 -4.66 -21.04 6.06
CA GLY A 119 -3.75 -21.05 7.22
C GLY A 119 -2.38 -20.40 6.99
N LEU A 120 -2.19 -19.70 5.87
CA LEU A 120 -0.91 -19.11 5.46
C LEU A 120 -0.50 -17.89 6.31
N ALA A 121 -1.42 -17.39 7.15
CA ALA A 121 -1.16 -16.31 8.08
C ALA A 121 -0.21 -16.73 9.24
N ASP A 122 -0.18 -18.02 9.60
CA ASP A 122 0.56 -18.53 10.77
C ASP A 122 1.91 -19.17 10.41
N GLU A 123 2.05 -19.79 9.24
CA GLU A 123 3.25 -20.56 8.88
C GLU A 123 4.56 -19.75 8.80
N ARG A 124 4.47 -18.43 8.52
CA ARG A 124 5.66 -17.56 8.47
C ARG A 124 6.22 -17.18 9.85
N ARG A 125 5.53 -17.49 10.96
CA ARG A 125 6.13 -17.41 12.30
C ARG A 125 7.05 -18.59 12.61
N HIS A 126 6.87 -19.74 11.96
CA HIS A 126 7.62 -20.97 12.26
C HIS A 126 8.84 -21.22 11.37
N SER A 127 8.99 -20.53 10.24
CA SER A 127 10.19 -20.64 9.37
C SER A 127 11.36 -19.77 9.87
N ARG A 128 11.69 -19.88 11.16
CA ARG A 128 12.96 -19.42 11.74
C ARG A 128 13.70 -20.52 12.51
N ASP A 129 13.12 -21.71 12.63
CA ASP A 129 13.86 -22.88 13.09
C ASP A 129 14.50 -23.56 11.88
N LEU A 130 15.71 -23.10 11.55
CA LEU A 130 16.68 -23.94 10.86
C LEU A 130 16.87 -25.18 11.73
N GLY A 131 16.19 -26.27 11.36
CA GLY A 131 16.47 -27.60 11.90
C GLY A 131 17.97 -27.90 11.79
N PRO A 132 18.52 -28.77 12.66
CA PRO A 132 19.96 -28.99 12.72
C PRO A 132 20.44 -29.44 11.35
N GLY A 133 21.37 -28.65 10.78
CA GLY A 133 21.99 -28.96 9.50
C GLY A 133 22.63 -30.34 9.53
N PRO A 134 22.76 -31.00 8.36
CA PRO A 134 23.24 -32.38 8.30
C PRO A 134 24.62 -32.50 8.94
N ASN A 135 24.77 -33.47 9.84
CA ASN A 135 26.04 -33.75 10.50
C ASN A 135 26.99 -34.38 9.48
N LEU A 136 28.03 -33.63 9.10
CA LEU A 136 29.15 -34.11 8.29
C LEU A 136 30.28 -34.48 9.25
N ALA A 137 30.19 -35.67 9.84
CA ALA A 137 31.25 -36.32 10.61
C ALA A 137 31.16 -37.84 10.41
#